data_AF-A0A8J8F806-F1
#
_entry.id   AF-A0A8J8F806-F1
#
_cell.length_a   1.000
_cell.length_b   1.000
_cell.length_c   1.000
_cell.angle_alpha   90.00
_cell.angle_beta   90.00
_cell.angle_gamma   90.00
#
_symmetry.space_group_name_H-M   'P 1'
#
loop_
_entity.id
_entity.type
_entity.pdbx_description
1 polymer ?
#
loop_
_entity_poly.entity_id
_entity_poly.type
_entity_poly.pdbx_seq_one_letter_code
_entity_poly.pdbx_strand_id
1 'polypeptide(L)'
;MNTVKWAGVVVFLAGLLVMTAYSMYPLFYQQAEESTILFGMKVSMVLMGIGSAILILSMSIERYKDWKKMKEEISEEDLKP
;
A
#
# COMPACT_ATOMS: atom_id res chain seq x y z
N MET A 1 12.90 2.68 8.09
CA MET A 1 11.64 2.00 7.75
C MET A 1 10.44 2.96 7.71
N ASN A 2 10.37 4.00 8.55
CA ASN A 2 9.28 4.98 8.48
C ASN A 2 9.13 5.70 7.12
N THR A 3 10.22 6.16 6.50
CA THR A 3 10.14 6.86 5.20
C THR A 3 9.57 5.98 4.09
N VAL A 4 9.94 4.69 4.05
CA VAL A 4 9.44 3.74 3.05
C VAL A 4 7.95 3.43 3.26
N LYS A 5 7.51 3.30 4.52
CA LYS A 5 6.08 3.17 4.84
C LYS A 5 5.29 4.39 4.39
N TRP A 6 5.76 5.59 4.74
CA TRP A 6 5.10 6.83 4.33
C TRP A 6 5.07 6.98 2.81
N ALA A 7 6.12 6.58 2.10
CA ALA A 7 6.11 6.52 0.64
C ALA A 7 5.02 5.56 0.12
N GLY A 8 4.89 4.36 0.70
CA GLY A 8 3.82 3.41 0.37
C GLY A 8 2.42 3.98 0.61
N VAL A 9 2.21 4.66 1.74
CA VAL A 9 0.94 5.34 2.07
C VAL A 9 0.64 6.44 1.04
N VAL A 10 1.60 7.32 0.74
CA VAL A 10 1.41 8.42 -0.20
C VAL A 10 1.10 7.90 -1.61
N VAL A 11 1.82 6.88 -2.08
CA VAL A 11 1.56 6.26 -3.39
C VAL A 11 0.17 5.63 -3.45
N PHE A 12 -0.24 4.93 -2.38
CA PHE A 12 -1.57 4.35 -2.28
C PHE A 12 -2.67 5.41 -2.31
N LEU A 13 -2.53 6.46 -1.50
CA LEU A 13 -3.50 7.56 -1.42
C LEU A 13 -3.57 8.35 -2.73
N ALA A 14 -2.44 8.57 -3.41
CA ALA A 14 -2.42 9.18 -4.73
C ALA A 14 -3.20 8.34 -5.74
N GLY A 15 -3.00 7.01 -5.74
CA GLY A 15 -3.80 6.10 -6.56
C GLY A 15 -5.29 6.20 -6.25
N LEU A 16 -5.67 6.27 -4.98
CA LEU A 16 -7.07 6.41 -4.56
C LEU A 16 -7.68 7.73 -5.05
N LEU A 17 -6.96 8.86 -4.91
CA LEU A 17 -7.41 10.15 -5.42
C LEU A 17 -7.61 10.15 -6.94
N VAL A 18 -6.68 9.54 -7.69
CA VAL A 18 -6.81 9.40 -9.14
C VAL A 18 -8.04 8.55 -9.49
N MET A 19 -8.26 7.44 -8.79
CA MET A 19 -9.44 6.59 -9.01
C MET A 19 -10.74 7.35 -8.79
N THR A 20 -10.84 8.11 -7.69
CA THR A 20 -12.01 8.95 -7.39
C THR A 20 -12.22 10.03 -8.44
N ALA A 21 -11.15 10.71 -8.88
CA ALA A 21 -11.25 11.74 -9.91
C ALA A 21 -11.77 11.16 -11.24
N TYR A 22 -11.20 10.04 -11.70
CA TYR A 22 -11.60 9.43 -12.97
C TYR A 22 -12.96 8.72 -12.90
N SER A 23 -13.38 8.20 -11.75
CA SER A 23 -14.72 7.63 -11.59
C SER A 23 -15.82 8.71 -11.56
N MET A 24 -15.50 9.90 -11.04
CA MET A 24 -16.42 11.04 -11.03
C MET A 24 -16.39 11.86 -12.33
N TYR A 25 -15.34 11.74 -13.13
CA TYR A 25 -15.18 12.49 -14.39
C TYR A 25 -16.39 12.43 -15.34
N PRO A 26 -17.04 11.28 -15.57
CA PRO A 26 -18.21 11.18 -16.46
C PRO A 26 -19.43 11.96 -15.96
N LEU A 27 -19.53 12.21 -14.65
CA LEU A 27 -20.64 12.97 -14.05
C LEU A 27 -20.59 14.44 -14.46
N PHE A 28 -19.39 14.99 -14.67
CA PHE A 28 -19.17 16.38 -15.04
C PHE A 28 -18.94 16.55 -16.55
N TYR A 29 -18.41 15.52 -17.22
CA TYR A 29 -18.07 15.55 -18.64
C TYR A 29 -18.64 14.32 -19.34
N GLN A 30 -19.92 14.37 -19.69
CA GLN A 30 -20.65 13.26 -20.33
C GLN A 30 -20.14 12.86 -21.73
N GLN A 31 -19.37 13.75 -22.38
CA GLN A 31 -18.76 13.52 -23.70
C GLN A 31 -17.31 13.00 -23.59
N ALA A 32 -16.85 12.68 -22.38
CA ALA A 32 -15.52 12.14 -22.17
C ALA A 32 -15.34 10.81 -22.92
N GLU A 33 -14.20 10.65 -23.59
CA GLU A 33 -13.86 9.37 -24.19
C GLU A 33 -13.70 8.28 -23.11
N GLU A 34 -14.41 7.18 -23.29
CA GLU A 34 -14.35 6.01 -22.41
C GLU A 34 -12.92 5.47 -22.27
N SER A 35 -12.12 5.55 -23.34
CA SER A 35 -10.70 5.17 -23.38
C SER A 35 -9.87 5.91 -22.33
N THR A 36 -10.11 7.22 -22.18
CA THR A 36 -9.39 8.09 -21.25
C THR A 36 -9.77 7.78 -19.80
N ILE A 37 -11.05 7.53 -19.55
CA ILE A 37 -11.56 7.14 -18.22
C ILE A 37 -10.97 5.78 -17.81
N LEU A 38 -11.06 4.78 -18.68
CA LEU A 38 -10.50 3.45 -18.45
C LEU A 38 -8.99 3.49 -18.24
N PHE A 39 -8.27 4.32 -18.98
CA PHE A 39 -6.83 4.49 -18.78
C PHE A 39 -6.51 5.05 -17.40
N GLY A 40 -7.19 6.13 -16.98
CA GLY A 40 -7.02 6.71 -15.65
C GLY A 40 -7.32 5.71 -14.53
N MET A 41 -8.39 4.93 -14.68
CA MET A 41 -8.72 3.86 -13.73
C MET A 41 -7.64 2.78 -13.67
N LYS A 42 -7.09 2.33 -14.81
CA LYS A 42 -5.99 1.34 -14.84
C LYS A 42 -4.74 1.86 -14.15
N VAL A 43 -4.33 3.10 -14.42
CA VAL A 43 -3.18 3.74 -13.76
C VAL A 43 -3.39 3.82 -12.26
N SER A 44 -4.58 4.21 -11.82
CA SER A 44 -4.92 4.28 -10.40
C SER A 44 -4.80 2.93 -9.69
N MET A 45 -5.27 1.85 -10.33
CA MET A 45 -5.19 0.50 -9.80
C MET A 45 -3.74 0.01 -9.66
N VAL A 46 -2.88 0.34 -10.64
CA VAL A 46 -1.45 0.03 -10.57
C VAL A 46 -0.78 0.80 -9.42
N LEU A 47 -1.06 2.10 -9.26
CA LEU A 47 -0.53 2.89 -8.15
C LEU A 47 -0.95 2.34 -6.79
N MET A 48 -2.23 2.00 -6.62
CA MET A 48 -2.73 1.37 -5.40
C MET A 48 -2.08 0.00 -5.16
N GLY A 49 -1.88 -0.80 -6.21
CA GLY A 49 -1.20 -2.09 -6.12
C GLY A 49 0.24 -1.96 -5.62
N ILE A 50 1.00 -1.03 -6.20
CA ILE A 50 2.40 -0.74 -5.79
C ILE A 50 2.43 -0.23 -4.36
N GLY A 51 1.59 0.75 -4.01
CA GLY A 51 1.50 1.29 -2.65
C GLY A 51 1.18 0.20 -1.62
N SER A 52 0.21 -0.66 -1.93
CA SER A 52 -0.17 -1.79 -1.07
C SER A 52 0.97 -2.79 -0.89
N ALA A 53 1.66 -3.14 -1.98
CA ALA A 53 2.79 -4.07 -1.94
C ALA A 53 3.92 -3.55 -1.04
N ILE A 54 4.26 -2.26 -1.16
CA ILE A 54 5.27 -1.62 -0.29
C ILE A 54 4.86 -1.72 1.18
N LEU A 55 3.59 -1.43 1.49
CA LEU A 55 3.09 -1.47 2.86
C LEU A 55 3.13 -2.89 3.44
N ILE A 56 2.60 -3.88 2.71
CA ILE A 56 2.59 -5.29 3.13
C ILE A 56 4.01 -5.80 3.37
N LEU A 57 4.94 -5.52 2.45
CA LEU A 57 6.34 -5.92 2.60
C LEU A 57 6.98 -5.25 3.81
N SER A 58 6.74 -3.95 4.01
CA SER A 58 7.30 -3.23 5.16
C SER A 58 6.81 -3.79 6.51
N MET A 59 5.51 -4.09 6.62
CA MET A 59 4.91 -4.67 7.82
C MET A 59 5.40 -6.10 8.04
N SER A 60 5.57 -6.88 6.98
CA SER A 60 6.07 -8.25 7.05
C SER A 60 7.51 -8.30 7.58
N ILE A 61 8.37 -7.38 7.12
CA ILE A 61 9.76 -7.27 7.58
C ILE A 61 9.83 -6.85 9.05
N GLU A 62 8.99 -5.90 9.47
CA GLU A 62 8.90 -5.51 10.89
C GLU A 62 8.47 -6.67 11.76
N ARG A 63 7.40 -7.34 11.37
CA ARG A 63 6.89 -8.49 12.12
C ARG A 63 7.92 -9.61 12.22
N TYR A 64 8.70 -9.84 11.17
CA TYR A 64 9.80 -10.80 11.20
C TYR A 64 10.91 -10.38 12.17
N LYS A 65 11.29 -9.09 12.16
CA LYS A 65 12.28 -8.54 13.11
C LYS A 65 11.81 -8.65 14.55
N ASP A 66 10.56 -8.32 14.81
CA ASP A 66 9.98 -8.38 16.16
C ASP A 66 9.91 -9.83 16.65
N TRP A 67 9.49 -10.77 15.81
CA TRP A 67 9.51 -12.19 16.13
C TRP A 67 10.92 -12.72 16.42
N LYS A 68 11.91 -12.29 15.62
CA LYS A 68 13.31 -12.69 15.83
C LYS A 68 13.84 -12.15 17.17
N LYS A 69 13.55 -10.89 17.51
CA LYS A 69 13.89 -10.30 18.81
C LYS A 69 13.25 -11.04 19.97
N MET A 70 11.95 -11.37 19.89
CA MET A 70 11.28 -12.15 20.93
C MET A 70 11.96 -13.51 21.15
N LYS A 71 12.44 -14.16 20.10
CA LYS A 71 13.20 -15.42 20.23
C LYS A 71 14.57 -15.25 20.86
N GLU A 72 15.22 -14.12 20.64
CA GLU A 72 16.54 -13.80 21.20
C GLU A 72 16.44 -13.32 22.66
N GLU A 73 15.32 -12.70 23.05
CA GLU A 73 15.07 -12.20 24.41
C GLU A 73 14.51 -13.26 25.38
N ILE A 74 13.94 -14.36 24.89
CA ILE A 74 13.63 -15.52 25.74
C ILE A 74 14.95 -16.23 26.04
N SER A 75 15.46 -16.07 27.26
CA SER A 75 16.63 -16.81 27.70
C SER A 75 16.31 -18.32 27.68
N GLU A 76 17.25 -19.15 27.22
CA GLU A 76 17.12 -20.62 27.33
C GLU A 76 16.91 -21.07 28.80
N GLU A 77 17.21 -20.20 29.77
CA GLU A 77 16.98 -20.42 31.20
C GLU A 77 15.50 -20.27 31.61
N ASP A 78 14.72 -19.42 30.95
CA ASP A 78 13.27 -19.30 31.18
C ASP A 78 12.46 -20.43 30.53
N LEU A 79 13.09 -21.22 29.65
CA LEU A 79 12.49 -22.35 28.94
C LEU A 79 12.73 -23.72 29.62
N LYS A 80 13.45 -23.76 30.75
CA LYS A 80 13.56 -24.97 31.57
C LYS A 80 12.39 -25.04 32.56
N PRO A 81 11.71 -26.20 32.67
CA PRO A 81 10.63 -26.40 33.63
C PRO A 81 11.10 -26.35 35.08
#